data_AF-A0A3G8YFH0-F1
#
_entry.id   AF-A0A3G8YFH0-F1
#
_cell.length_a   1.000
_cell.length_b   1.000
_cell.length_c   1.000
_cell.angle_alpha   90.00
_cell.angle_beta   90.00
_cell.angle_gamma   90.00
#
_symmetry.space_group_name_H-M   'P 1'
#
loop_
_entity.id
_entity.type
_entity.pdbx_description
1 polymer ?
#
loop_
_entity_poly.entity_id
_entity_poly.type
_entity_poly.pdbx_seq_one_letter_code
_entity_poly.pdbx_strand_id
1 'polypeptide(L)'
;MIQIHLTSPIGTAISVAVENAASILPTVRQYGKLGYTSGEVPSGGHSLPLANADDFDFALIGAHPYINKEGEACIMHRGQSYKRRELEAVENKKMSLPKIVKYSRGARPTDLPHVKEGEDGGIQYVTLLTFRGGGKKLTAYALNAVQQNAAD
;
A
#
# COMPACT_ATOMS: atom_id res chain seq x y z
N MET A 1 2.54 -23.23 14.45
CA MET A 1 1.41 -22.77 13.62
C MET A 1 1.31 -21.26 13.80
N ILE A 2 1.41 -20.49 12.72
CA ILE A 2 1.39 -19.02 12.75
C ILE A 2 -0.06 -18.57 12.55
N GLN A 3 -0.47 -17.49 13.20
CA GLN A 3 -1.82 -16.93 13.05
C GLN A 3 -1.74 -15.58 12.36
N ILE A 4 -2.59 -15.37 11.36
CA ILE A 4 -2.77 -14.09 10.67
C ILE A 4 -4.13 -13.55 11.07
N HIS A 5 -4.14 -12.39 11.73
CA HIS A 5 -5.37 -11.70 12.11
C HIS A 5 -5.81 -10.79 10.96
N LEU A 6 -7.05 -10.95 10.52
CA LEU A 6 -7.59 -10.24 9.37
C LEU A 6 -8.92 -9.56 9.73
N THR A 7 -9.15 -8.41 9.13
CA THR A 7 -10.41 -7.68 9.20
C THR A 7 -11.02 -7.60 7.81
N SER A 8 -12.26 -8.06 7.66
CA SER A 8 -13.01 -8.00 6.41
C SER A 8 -13.36 -6.55 6.02
N PRO A 9 -13.76 -6.29 4.77
CA PRO A 9 -14.22 -4.96 4.34
C PRO A 9 -15.36 -4.37 5.18
N ILE A 10 -16.14 -5.20 5.85
CA ILE A 10 -17.28 -4.80 6.71
C ILE A 10 -16.96 -4.89 8.21
N GLY A 11 -15.68 -5.09 8.58
CA GLY A 11 -15.23 -5.08 9.97
C GLY A 11 -15.25 -6.42 10.70
N THR A 12 -15.59 -7.52 10.03
CA THR A 12 -15.55 -8.86 10.64
C THR A 12 -14.10 -9.25 10.93
N ALA A 13 -13.78 -9.51 12.20
CA ALA A 13 -12.47 -10.01 12.59
C ALA A 13 -12.41 -11.53 12.47
N ILE A 14 -11.41 -12.04 11.77
CA ILE A 14 -11.11 -13.48 11.66
C ILE A 14 -9.64 -13.74 11.97
N SER A 15 -9.32 -14.98 12.36
CA SER A 15 -7.95 -15.45 12.48
C SER A 15 -7.76 -16.66 11.58
N VAL A 16 -6.70 -16.64 10.78
CA VAL A 16 -6.38 -17.71 9.83
C VAL A 16 -5.07 -18.35 10.26
N ALA A 17 -5.12 -19.66 10.50
CA ALA A 17 -3.95 -20.45 10.79
C ALA A 17 -3.16 -20.71 9.50
N VAL A 18 -1.84 -20.52 9.54
CA VAL A 18 -0.93 -20.94 8.47
C VAL A 18 0.13 -21.88 9.02
N GLU A 19 0.49 -22.88 8.21
CA GLU A 19 1.35 -23.99 8.61
C GLU A 19 2.79 -23.53 8.84
N ASN A 20 3.31 -22.70 7.93
CA ASN A 20 4.69 -22.23 7.93
C ASN A 20 4.80 -20.78 7.39
N ALA A 21 5.99 -20.20 7.51
CA ALA A 21 6.24 -18.81 7.12
C ALA A 21 6.11 -18.58 5.60
N ALA A 22 6.41 -19.58 4.77
CA ALA A 22 6.29 -19.46 3.31
C ALA A 22 4.82 -19.32 2.86
N SER A 23 3.88 -19.86 3.63
CA SER A 23 2.44 -19.73 3.37
C SER A 23 1.87 -18.36 3.73
N ILE A 24 2.58 -17.50 4.48
CA ILE A 24 2.05 -16.21 4.94
C ILE A 24 1.64 -15.32 3.77
N LEU A 25 2.55 -15.01 2.84
CA LEU A 25 2.26 -14.09 1.74
C LEU A 25 1.18 -14.63 0.78
N PRO A 26 1.18 -15.91 0.37
CA PRO A 26 0.06 -16.50 -0.37
C PRO A 26 -1.29 -16.32 0.33
N THR A 27 -1.37 -16.59 1.64
CA THR A 27 -2.60 -16.41 2.41
C THR A 27 -3.02 -14.94 2.49
N VAL A 28 -2.10 -14.02 2.78
CA VAL A 28 -2.37 -12.57 2.80
C VAL A 28 -2.91 -12.11 1.45
N ARG A 29 -2.30 -12.54 0.33
CA ARG A 29 -2.80 -12.22 -1.03
C ARG A 29 -4.20 -12.75 -1.28
N GLN A 30 -4.46 -14.01 -0.92
CA GLN A 30 -5.75 -14.66 -1.13
C GLN A 30 -6.88 -13.86 -0.48
N TYR A 31 -6.71 -13.50 0.79
CA TYR A 31 -7.70 -12.72 1.53
C TYR A 31 -7.71 -11.23 1.12
N GLY A 32 -6.55 -10.67 0.81
CA GLY A 32 -6.43 -9.27 0.41
C GLY A 32 -7.06 -8.96 -0.95
N LYS A 33 -7.12 -9.93 -1.88
CA LYS A 33 -7.95 -9.83 -3.11
C LYS A 33 -9.44 -9.64 -2.80
N LEU A 34 -9.90 -10.10 -1.65
CA LEU A 34 -11.26 -9.91 -1.14
C LEU A 34 -11.39 -8.64 -0.30
N GLY A 35 -10.34 -7.83 -0.20
CA GLY A 35 -10.30 -6.58 0.57
C GLY A 35 -10.06 -6.77 2.08
N TYR A 36 -9.69 -7.97 2.53
CA TYR A 36 -9.30 -8.16 3.93
C TYR A 36 -7.95 -7.49 4.19
N THR A 37 -7.79 -6.95 5.40
CA THR A 37 -6.57 -6.24 5.81
C THR A 37 -6.02 -6.83 7.11
N SER A 38 -4.73 -6.70 7.36
CA SER A 38 -4.08 -7.08 8.62
C SER A 38 -3.36 -5.87 9.22
N GLY A 39 -3.65 -5.54 10.47
CA GLY A 39 -3.12 -4.35 11.12
C GLY A 39 -3.66 -3.04 10.55
N GLU A 40 -2.92 -1.96 10.79
CA GLU A 40 -3.26 -0.61 10.38
C GLU A 40 -2.23 -0.03 9.40
N VAL A 41 -2.67 0.96 8.61
CA VAL A 41 -1.76 1.73 7.77
C VAL A 41 -0.92 2.63 8.68
N PRO A 42 0.43 2.56 8.61
CA PRO A 42 1.29 3.42 9.42
C PRO A 42 1.07 4.91 9.13
N SER A 43 1.36 5.79 10.10
CA SER A 43 1.47 7.23 9.83
C SER A 43 2.50 7.48 8.72
N GLY A 44 2.11 8.25 7.69
CA GLY A 44 2.91 8.44 6.47
C GLY A 44 2.72 7.36 5.40
N GLY A 45 1.87 6.36 5.66
CA GLY A 45 1.67 5.19 4.80
C GLY A 45 2.78 4.15 4.92
N HIS A 46 2.60 3.02 4.24
CA HIS A 46 3.67 2.03 4.08
C HIS A 46 4.84 2.64 3.28
N SER A 47 6.07 2.25 3.58
CA SER A 47 7.26 2.71 2.86
C SER A 47 7.99 1.51 2.25
N LEU A 48 8.10 1.48 0.92
CA LEU A 48 8.75 0.41 0.15
C LEU A 48 9.84 0.96 -0.79
N PRO A 49 10.75 0.11 -1.31
CA PRO A 49 11.73 0.52 -2.29
C PRO A 49 11.10 1.06 -3.58
N LEU A 50 11.71 2.08 -4.19
CA LEU A 50 11.23 2.65 -5.46
C LEU A 50 11.11 1.59 -6.58
N ALA A 51 11.99 0.60 -6.58
CA ALA A 51 12.01 -0.50 -7.55
C ALA A 51 10.76 -1.41 -7.52
N ASN A 52 9.91 -1.30 -6.51
CA ASN A 52 8.64 -2.03 -6.41
C ASN A 52 7.44 -1.22 -6.93
N ALA A 53 7.60 0.06 -7.29
CA ALA A 53 6.48 0.97 -7.55
C ALA A 53 5.56 0.54 -8.69
N ASP A 54 6.12 -0.09 -9.73
CA ASP A 54 5.38 -0.37 -10.96
C ASP A 54 4.68 -1.74 -10.96
N ASP A 55 5.12 -2.68 -10.11
CA ASP A 55 4.59 -4.05 -10.09
C ASP A 55 4.20 -4.54 -8.70
N PHE A 56 4.07 -3.65 -7.71
CA PHE A 56 3.62 -4.02 -6.37
C PHE A 56 2.23 -4.69 -6.38
N ASP A 57 2.12 -5.80 -5.66
CA ASP A 57 0.87 -6.50 -5.44
C ASP A 57 0.04 -5.82 -4.34
N PHE A 58 -0.91 -4.97 -4.75
CA PHE A 58 -1.80 -4.26 -3.81
C PHE A 58 -2.67 -5.19 -2.97
N ALA A 59 -2.88 -6.45 -3.36
CA ALA A 59 -3.59 -7.41 -2.54
C ALA A 59 -2.85 -7.69 -1.22
N LEU A 60 -1.53 -7.47 -1.15
CA LEU A 60 -0.77 -7.64 0.10
C LEU A 60 -1.21 -6.71 1.23
N ILE A 61 -1.89 -5.62 0.91
CA ILE A 61 -2.45 -4.66 1.87
C ILE A 61 -3.98 -4.60 1.78
N GLY A 62 -4.64 -5.58 1.17
CA GLY A 62 -6.09 -5.58 1.00
C GLY A 62 -6.62 -4.48 0.08
N ALA A 63 -5.78 -3.96 -0.81
CA ALA A 63 -6.13 -2.91 -1.76
C ALA A 63 -6.26 -3.48 -3.19
N HIS A 64 -6.95 -2.77 -4.07
CA HIS A 64 -7.07 -3.17 -5.47
C HIS A 64 -7.04 -1.98 -6.44
N PRO A 65 -6.40 -2.13 -7.60
CA PRO A 65 -6.44 -1.12 -8.65
C PRO A 65 -7.82 -1.04 -9.29
N TYR A 66 -8.23 0.16 -9.67
CA TYR A 66 -9.45 0.41 -10.42
C TYR A 66 -9.34 1.72 -11.22
N ILE A 67 -10.24 1.91 -12.18
CA ILE A 67 -10.38 3.17 -12.92
C ILE A 67 -11.54 3.97 -12.32
N ASN A 68 -11.30 5.23 -11.94
CA ASN A 68 -12.35 6.09 -11.41
C ASN A 68 -13.26 6.65 -12.52
N LYS A 69 -14.25 7.47 -12.15
CA LYS A 69 -15.23 8.01 -13.11
C LYS A 69 -14.59 8.98 -14.11
N GLU A 70 -13.46 9.56 -13.72
CA GLU A 70 -12.66 10.49 -14.52
C GLU A 70 -11.67 9.76 -15.46
N GLY A 71 -11.65 8.41 -15.46
CA GLY A 71 -10.75 7.63 -16.28
C GLY A 71 -9.33 7.48 -15.72
N GLU A 72 -9.08 7.88 -14.47
CA GLU A 72 -7.77 7.80 -13.84
C GLU A 72 -7.56 6.47 -13.10
N ALA A 73 -6.36 5.92 -13.21
CA ALA A 73 -5.93 4.76 -12.44
C ALA A 73 -5.75 5.12 -10.95
N CYS A 74 -6.53 4.47 -10.10
CA CYS A 74 -6.56 4.67 -8.66
C CYS A 74 -6.40 3.34 -7.92
N ILE A 75 -6.11 3.43 -6.63
CA ILE A 75 -6.09 2.29 -5.70
C ILE A 75 -7.24 2.45 -4.71
N MET A 76 -8.09 1.43 -4.60
CA MET A 76 -9.15 1.34 -3.61
C MET A 76 -8.63 0.58 -2.38
N HIS A 77 -8.78 1.17 -1.20
CA HIS A 77 -8.43 0.54 0.08
C HIS A 77 -9.39 1.00 1.17
N ARG A 78 -10.06 0.06 1.85
CA ARG A 78 -11.08 0.32 2.90
C ARG A 78 -12.12 1.38 2.49
N GLY A 79 -12.62 1.27 1.25
CA GLY A 79 -13.63 2.20 0.69
C GLY A 79 -13.10 3.60 0.34
N GLN A 80 -11.78 3.82 0.41
CA GLN A 80 -11.13 5.07 0.06
C GLN A 80 -10.34 4.94 -1.24
N SER A 81 -10.39 5.98 -2.06
CA SER A 81 -9.64 6.06 -3.32
C SER A 81 -8.34 6.85 -3.14
N TYR A 82 -7.22 6.26 -3.56
CA TYR A 82 -5.89 6.85 -3.51
C TYR A 82 -5.33 7.01 -4.92
N LYS A 83 -4.86 8.21 -5.25
CA LYS A 83 -4.25 8.54 -6.54
C LYS A 83 -2.73 8.37 -6.49
N ARG A 84 -2.14 7.86 -7.58
CA ARG A 84 -0.69 7.84 -7.81
C ARG A 84 -0.19 9.27 -8.03
N ARG A 85 0.88 9.64 -7.35
CA ARG A 85 1.58 10.92 -7.47
C ARG A 85 3.06 10.63 -7.63
N GLU A 86 3.67 11.14 -8.69
CA GLU A 86 5.11 11.06 -8.89
C GLU A 86 5.73 12.39 -8.48
N LEU A 87 6.70 12.33 -7.57
CA LEU A 87 7.49 13.45 -7.13
C LEU A 87 8.91 13.21 -7.62
N GLU A 88 9.36 14.07 -8.53
CA GLU A 88 10.71 13.97 -9.08
C GLU A 88 11.77 14.31 -8.04
N ALA A 89 12.98 13.81 -8.27
CA ALA A 89 14.11 14.12 -7.39
C ALA A 89 14.39 15.63 -7.42
N VAL A 90 14.56 16.21 -6.23
CA VAL A 90 14.93 17.62 -6.07
C VAL A 90 16.29 17.66 -5.42
N GLU A 91 17.27 18.20 -6.13
CA GLU A 91 18.60 18.44 -5.60
C GLU A 91 18.90 19.94 -5.62
N ASN A 92 19.04 20.52 -4.44
CA ASN A 92 19.48 21.90 -4.28
C ASN A 92 20.45 22.03 -3.10
N LYS A 93 21.10 23.19 -2.95
CA LYS A 93 22.10 23.43 -1.90
C LYS A 93 21.59 23.20 -0.46
N LYS A 94 20.28 23.20 -0.23
CA LYS A 94 19.64 23.06 1.09
C LYS A 94 19.00 21.70 1.31
N MET A 95 18.70 20.94 0.26
CA MET A 95 17.88 19.73 0.33
C MET A 95 18.16 18.80 -0.85
N SER A 96 18.26 17.52 -0.55
CA SER A 96 18.24 16.43 -1.52
C SER A 96 17.05 15.53 -1.22
N LEU A 97 16.05 15.53 -2.11
CA LEU A 97 14.89 14.67 -2.04
C LEU A 97 14.97 13.64 -3.17
N PRO A 98 14.87 12.33 -2.86
CA PRO A 98 14.86 11.30 -3.89
C PRO A 98 13.55 11.35 -4.69
N LYS A 99 13.53 10.68 -5.85
CA LYS A 99 12.28 10.38 -6.55
C LYS A 99 11.36 9.54 -5.67
N ILE A 100 10.08 9.86 -5.68
CA ILE A 100 9.04 9.18 -4.91
C ILE A 100 7.83 8.89 -5.79
N VAL A 101 7.29 7.68 -5.68
CA VAL A 101 5.92 7.37 -6.13
C VAL A 101 5.04 7.21 -4.90
N LYS A 102 4.03 8.08 -4.76
CA LYS A 102 3.16 8.15 -3.57
C LYS A 102 1.70 7.89 -3.95
N TYR A 103 1.03 7.05 -3.18
CA TYR A 103 -0.41 6.82 -3.27
C TYR A 103 -1.10 7.51 -2.09
N SER A 104 -1.84 8.58 -2.38
CA SER A 104 -2.46 9.43 -1.35
C SER A 104 -3.84 9.93 -1.78
N ARG A 105 -4.61 10.44 -0.82
CA ARG A 105 -5.89 11.12 -1.05
C ARG A 105 -5.95 12.41 -0.25
N GLY A 106 -6.89 13.29 -0.58
CA GLY A 106 -7.18 14.45 0.27
C GLY A 106 -7.64 13.99 1.65
N ALA A 107 -7.16 14.67 2.69
CA ALA A 107 -7.64 14.46 4.05
C ALA A 107 -9.10 14.91 4.18
N ARG A 108 -9.86 14.18 4.98
CA ARG A 108 -11.25 14.47 5.34
C ARG A 108 -11.32 14.99 6.77
N PRO A 109 -12.39 15.70 7.15
CA PRO A 109 -12.58 16.14 8.53
C PRO A 109 -12.53 15.00 9.55
N THR A 110 -13.04 13.81 9.17
CA THR A 110 -13.09 12.60 10.01
C THR A 110 -11.76 11.86 10.12
N ASP A 111 -10.74 12.21 9.33
CA ASP A 111 -9.43 11.60 9.47
C ASP A 111 -8.78 12.04 10.78
N LEU A 112 -8.07 11.13 11.44
CA LEU A 112 -7.38 11.41 12.69
C LEU A 112 -6.23 12.40 12.44
N PRO A 113 -5.92 13.31 13.38
CA PRO A 113 -4.85 14.29 13.18
C PRO A 113 -3.49 13.67 12.83
N HIS A 114 -3.14 12.56 13.47
CA HIS A 114 -1.83 11.90 13.29
C HIS A 114 -1.66 11.17 11.94
N VAL A 115 -2.72 11.07 11.12
CA VAL A 115 -2.61 10.52 9.75
C VAL A 115 -2.61 11.61 8.67
N LYS A 116 -2.83 12.87 9.05
CA LYS A 116 -2.85 14.00 8.11
C LYS A 116 -1.43 14.51 7.89
N GLU A 117 -1.05 14.65 6.63
CA GLU A 117 0.21 15.24 6.16
C GLU A 117 -0.08 16.60 5.51
N GLY A 118 0.69 17.62 5.86
CA GLY A 118 0.59 18.96 5.28
C GLY A 118 0.71 20.05 6.33
N GLU A 119 0.74 21.30 5.89
CA GLU A 119 0.77 22.47 6.77
C GLU A 119 -0.61 22.76 7.36
N ASP A 120 -0.62 23.30 8.58
CA ASP A 120 -1.85 23.75 9.23
C ASP A 120 -2.45 24.95 8.48
N GLY A 121 -3.73 24.84 8.10
CA GLY A 121 -4.41 25.83 7.25
C GLY A 121 -4.19 25.62 5.74
N GLY A 122 -3.41 24.61 5.34
CA GLY A 122 -3.19 24.22 3.94
C GLY A 122 -3.98 22.98 3.50
N ILE A 123 -3.72 22.52 2.27
CA ILE A 123 -4.27 21.24 1.78
C ILE A 123 -3.53 20.09 2.48
N GLN A 124 -4.28 19.24 3.17
CA GLN A 124 -3.76 18.06 3.85
C GLN A 124 -4.09 16.77 3.09
N TYR A 125 -3.22 15.78 3.24
CA TYR A 125 -3.33 14.48 2.58
C TYR A 125 -3.26 13.33 3.58
N VAL A 126 -3.77 12.18 3.18
CA VAL A 126 -3.55 10.89 3.85
C VAL A 126 -2.87 9.95 2.87
N THR A 127 -1.72 9.42 3.25
CA THR A 127 -0.91 8.51 2.43
C THR A 127 -1.21 7.06 2.77
N LEU A 128 -1.41 6.25 1.74
CA LEU A 128 -1.53 4.79 1.86
C LEU A 128 -0.16 4.12 1.78
N LEU A 129 0.62 4.50 0.75
CA LEU A 129 1.84 3.82 0.36
C LEU A 129 2.78 4.79 -0.36
N THR A 130 4.06 4.69 -0.05
CA THR A 130 5.14 5.46 -0.64
C THR A 130 6.24 4.51 -1.10
N PHE A 131 6.65 4.64 -2.35
CA PHE A 131 7.83 3.99 -2.92
C PHE A 131 8.95 5.03 -3.08
N ARG A 132 10.10 4.81 -2.45
CA ARG A 132 11.21 5.78 -2.44
C ARG A 132 12.58 5.12 -2.23
N GLY A 133 13.64 5.86 -2.55
CA GLY A 133 15.03 5.44 -2.33
C GLY A 133 15.54 4.37 -3.29
N GLY A 134 16.75 3.85 -3.04
CA GLY A 134 17.47 2.90 -3.91
C GLY A 134 17.57 1.46 -3.38
N GLY A 135 16.60 1.02 -2.56
CA GLY A 135 16.63 -0.32 -1.96
C GLY A 135 16.44 -1.45 -2.99
N LYS A 136 16.91 -2.66 -2.63
CA LYS A 136 16.72 -3.86 -3.46
C LYS A 136 15.23 -4.15 -3.64
N LYS A 137 14.83 -4.45 -4.88
CA LYS A 137 13.48 -4.88 -5.20
C LYS A 137 13.11 -6.12 -4.38
N LEU A 138 11.97 -6.06 -3.70
CA LEU A 138 11.40 -7.18 -2.97
C LEU A 138 10.56 -8.01 -3.94
N THR A 139 11.15 -9.06 -4.51
CA THR A 139 10.48 -9.93 -5.50
C THR A 139 9.20 -10.53 -4.97
N ALA A 140 9.19 -10.91 -3.69
CA ALA A 140 8.01 -11.46 -3.03
C ALA A 140 6.82 -10.49 -2.95
N TYR A 141 7.00 -9.19 -3.22
CA TYR A 141 5.93 -8.18 -3.21
C TYR A 141 5.42 -7.82 -4.60
N ALA A 142 6.01 -8.38 -5.66
CA ALA A 142 5.54 -8.16 -7.01
C ALA A 142 4.23 -8.96 -7.28
N LEU A 143 3.38 -8.43 -8.15
CA LEU A 143 2.12 -9.05 -8.59
C LEU A 143 2.35 -10.44 -9.20
N ASN A 144 3.46 -10.60 -9.93
CA ASN A 144 3.79 -11.84 -10.64
C ASN A 144 4.64 -12.82 -9.82
N ALA A 145 4.88 -12.56 -8.53
CA ALA A 145 5.74 -13.40 -7.68
C ALA A 145 5.23 -14.84 -7.52
N VAL A 146 3.94 -15.09 -7.79
CA VAL A 146 3.30 -16.42 -7.65
C VAL A 146 3.49 -17.28 -8.91
N GLN A 147 3.74 -16.69 -10.08
CA GLN A 147 3.84 -17.44 -11.34
C GLN A 147 5.19 -18.16 -11.55
N GLN A 148 6.20 -17.88 -10.73
CA GLN A 148 7.53 -18.52 -10.87
C GLN A 148 7.66 -19.87 -10.14
N ASN A 149 6.78 -20.18 -9.18
CA ASN A 149 6.85 -21.45 -8.42
C ASN A 149 5.98 -22.58 -8.99
N ALA A 150 5.37 -22.37 -10.16
CA ALA A 150 4.55 -23.38 -10.84
C ALA A 150 5.24 -23.94 -12.11
N ALA A 151 6.53 -23.63 -12.31
CA ALA A 151 7.32 -24.02 -13.47
C ALA A 151 8.60 -24.80 -13.12
N ASP A 152 8.76 -25.20 -11.86
CA ASP A 152 9.84 -26.10 -11.40
C ASP A 152 9.25 -27.41 -10.84
#